data_AF-K9ZB35-F1
#
_entry.id   AF-K9ZB35-F1
#
_cell.length_a   1.000
_cell.length_b   1.000
_cell.length_c   1.000
_cell.angle_alpha   90.00
_cell.angle_beta   90.00
_cell.angle_gamma   90.00
#
_symmetry.space_group_name_H-M   'P 1'
#
loop_
_entity.id
_entity.type
_entity.pdbx_description
1 polymer ?
#
loop_
_entity_poly.entity_id
_entity_poly.type
_entity_poly.pdbx_seq_one_letter_code
_entity_poly.pdbx_strand_id
1 'polypeptide(L)'
;MNIITENGFAVRIPEIPSRYRANCSKDYGCFVHGDTKGKSSRQAEKEGLTKGHFVEMALCWVDKKVLTFEPNYINEPFTEIWGIPVAGEMKTQFPDNASELSTFLIHRQSKDKLSALIELFSREAFTQWVSEGMNGDANEFAINKAKEAFFTNIFRFEMTQNECKYGVYYYLKSSCRKAENELENKALIIAKEIHEEQLKGLGYCTDSRLEINQEKSLLISAENKEEIEIGQLNGKAKKALTNAK
;
A
#
# COMPACT_ATOMS: atom_id res chain seq x y z
N MET A 1 -7.30 -0.98 22.58
CA MET A 1 -5.90 -1.09 22.11
C MET A 1 -5.47 -2.55 22.23
N ASN A 2 -5.07 -3.19 21.14
CA ASN A 2 -4.63 -4.59 21.13
C ASN A 2 -3.10 -4.66 20.99
N ILE A 3 -2.46 -5.69 21.57
CA ILE A 3 -1.01 -5.91 21.51
C ILE A 3 -0.79 -7.39 21.22
N ILE A 4 0.01 -7.69 20.19
CA ILE A 4 0.46 -9.04 19.88
C ILE A 4 1.92 -9.15 20.29
N THR A 5 2.29 -10.23 20.96
CA THR A 5 3.65 -10.44 21.46
C THR A 5 4.22 -11.77 20.99
N GLU A 6 5.46 -11.76 20.52
CA GLU A 6 6.20 -12.95 20.10
C GLU A 6 7.61 -12.90 20.71
N ASN A 7 7.90 -13.80 21.65
CA ASN A 7 9.24 -13.99 22.23
C ASN A 7 9.98 -12.69 22.59
N GLY A 8 9.30 -11.81 23.35
CA GLY A 8 9.84 -10.54 23.85
C GLY A 8 9.77 -9.37 22.87
N PHE A 9 9.28 -9.58 21.64
CA PHE A 9 8.94 -8.53 20.69
C PHE A 9 7.44 -8.20 20.77
N ALA A 10 7.09 -6.93 20.92
CA ALA A 10 5.70 -6.49 21.07
C ALA A 10 5.26 -5.59 19.91
N VAL A 11 4.12 -5.90 19.31
CA VAL A 11 3.52 -5.10 18.23
C VAL A 11 2.21 -4.51 18.71
N ARG A 12 2.13 -3.19 18.73
CA ARG A 12 0.88 -2.47 19.00
C ARG A 12 -0.03 -2.53 17.79
N ILE A 13 -1.29 -2.91 17.98
CA ILE A 13 -2.37 -2.79 16.99
C ILE A 13 -3.22 -1.57 17.40
N PRO A 14 -3.06 -0.44 16.70
CA PRO A 14 -3.74 0.79 17.06
C PRO A 14 -5.22 0.76 16.65
N GLU A 15 -6.10 1.36 17.45
CA GLU A 15 -7.51 1.57 17.06
C GLU A 15 -7.65 2.57 15.92
N ILE A 16 -6.74 3.56 15.88
CA ILE A 16 -6.61 4.52 14.78
C ILE A 16 -5.27 4.25 14.11
N PRO A 17 -5.25 3.71 12.89
CA PRO A 17 -4.03 3.35 12.18
C PRO A 17 -3.05 4.52 12.04
N SER A 18 -1.77 4.23 12.31
CA SER A 18 -0.69 5.15 11.95
C SER A 18 -0.54 5.18 10.44
N ARG A 19 -1.10 6.24 9.85
CA ARG A 19 -1.08 6.48 8.42
C ARG A 19 0.11 7.32 8.01
N TYR A 20 0.94 6.73 7.18
CA TYR A 20 2.02 7.43 6.50
C TYR A 20 1.65 7.68 5.03
N ARG A 21 2.22 8.73 4.46
CA ARG A 21 2.12 9.03 3.04
C ARG A 21 3.52 9.10 2.46
N ALA A 22 3.75 8.42 1.35
CA ALA A 22 4.94 8.66 0.54
C ALA A 22 4.77 10.03 -0.14
N ASN A 23 5.48 11.05 0.33
CA ASN A 23 5.44 12.37 -0.29
C ASN A 23 6.44 12.44 -1.43
N CYS A 24 5.96 12.15 -2.63
CA CYS A 24 6.73 12.20 -3.88
C CYS A 24 6.89 13.62 -4.46
N SER A 25 6.50 14.67 -3.72
CA SER A 25 6.68 16.06 -4.15
C SER A 25 8.15 16.36 -4.44
N LYS A 26 8.40 17.24 -5.42
CA LYS A 26 9.72 17.65 -5.88
C LYS A 26 10.61 18.20 -4.76
N ASP A 27 10.02 18.67 -3.67
CA ASP A 27 10.72 19.45 -2.65
C ASP A 27 11.35 18.62 -1.52
N TYR A 28 10.92 17.37 -1.25
CA TYR A 28 11.58 16.60 -0.16
C TYR A 28 11.40 15.07 -0.09
N GLY A 29 10.72 14.40 -1.03
CA GLY A 29 10.88 12.96 -1.26
C GLY A 29 10.99 12.02 -0.05
N CYS A 30 10.05 12.06 0.90
CA CYS A 30 10.13 11.22 2.10
C CYS A 30 8.74 10.77 2.58
N PHE A 31 8.71 9.83 3.51
CA PHE A 31 7.48 9.47 4.19
C PHE A 31 7.10 10.52 5.23
N VAL A 32 5.81 10.81 5.33
CA VAL A 32 5.28 11.75 6.33
C VAL A 32 4.03 11.25 6.99
N HIS A 33 3.77 11.78 8.19
CA HIS A 33 2.50 11.65 8.89
C HIS A 33 1.83 13.03 9.06
N GLY A 34 0.57 13.04 9.50
CA GLY A 34 -0.16 14.28 9.79
C GLY A 34 -0.52 15.09 8.54
N ASP A 35 -0.67 16.41 8.69
CA ASP A 35 -0.94 17.34 7.59
C ASP A 35 0.32 18.12 7.20
N THR A 36 0.78 17.90 5.97
CA THR A 36 1.96 18.53 5.39
C THR A 36 1.61 19.56 4.32
N LYS A 37 0.33 19.90 4.14
CA LYS A 37 -0.14 20.82 3.11
C LYS A 37 0.45 22.22 3.31
N GLY A 38 1.07 22.76 2.26
CA GLY A 38 1.69 24.10 2.28
C GLY A 38 2.96 24.22 3.13
N LYS A 39 3.50 23.11 3.65
CA LYS A 39 4.75 23.10 4.44
C LYS A 39 5.94 22.74 3.54
N SER A 40 7.04 23.45 3.73
CA SER A 40 8.36 23.06 3.20
C SER A 40 8.96 21.88 3.97
N SER A 41 9.95 21.21 3.37
CA SER A 41 10.72 20.12 4.02
C SER A 41 11.14 20.46 5.45
N ARG A 42 11.79 21.63 5.60
CA ARG A 42 12.33 22.11 6.88
C ARG A 42 11.25 22.38 7.92
N GLN A 43 10.06 22.83 7.49
CA GLN A 43 8.93 23.03 8.40
C GLN A 43 8.37 21.69 8.85
N ALA A 44 8.16 20.75 7.93
CA ALA A 44 7.70 19.41 8.26
C ALA A 44 8.67 18.67 9.19
N GLU A 45 9.99 18.82 8.96
CA GLU A 45 11.03 18.25 9.82
C GLU A 45 11.02 18.86 11.22
N LYS A 46 10.97 20.20 11.33
CA LYS A 46 10.89 20.89 12.63
C LYS A 46 9.65 20.50 13.44
N GLU A 47 8.57 20.14 12.77
CA GLU A 47 7.32 19.69 13.39
C GLU A 47 7.29 18.17 13.63
N GLY A 48 8.36 17.44 13.30
CA GLY A 48 8.45 15.98 13.48
C GLY A 48 7.49 15.19 12.57
N LEU A 49 7.08 15.80 11.45
CA LEU A 49 6.16 15.19 10.47
C LEU A 49 6.88 14.25 9.49
N THR A 50 8.20 14.37 9.37
CA THR A 50 9.02 13.51 8.51
C THR A 50 9.29 12.16 9.17
N LYS A 51 9.27 11.10 8.36
CA LYS A 51 9.35 9.69 8.77
C LYS A 51 10.32 8.90 7.90
N GLY A 52 11.38 9.59 7.47
CA GLY A 52 12.47 9.01 6.72
C GLY A 52 12.19 8.83 5.25
N HIS A 53 13.22 8.40 4.54
CA HIS A 53 13.20 8.18 3.09
C HIS A 53 13.05 6.70 2.74
N PHE A 54 13.21 5.79 3.69
CA PHE A 54 12.90 4.38 3.49
C PHE A 54 12.23 3.76 4.72
N VAL A 55 11.56 2.64 4.50
CA VAL A 55 11.09 1.76 5.56
C VAL A 55 11.28 0.31 5.12
N GLU A 56 11.70 -0.54 6.06
CA GLU A 56 11.66 -1.99 5.88
C GLU A 56 10.56 -2.57 6.75
N MET A 57 9.73 -3.45 6.20
CA MET A 57 8.51 -3.94 6.83
C MET A 57 8.31 -5.44 6.63
N ALA A 58 7.82 -6.10 7.67
CA ALA A 58 7.11 -7.37 7.53
C ALA A 58 5.67 -7.04 7.10
N LEU A 59 5.27 -7.47 5.90
CA LEU A 59 3.97 -7.13 5.34
C LEU A 59 2.86 -8.03 5.87
N CYS A 60 1.73 -7.43 6.22
CA CYS A 60 0.55 -8.13 6.74
C CYS A 60 -0.58 -8.19 5.71
N TRP A 61 -0.80 -7.09 4.99
CA TRP A 61 -1.92 -6.96 4.05
C TRP A 61 -1.64 -5.93 2.96
N VAL A 62 -2.19 -6.16 1.77
CA VAL A 62 -2.13 -5.22 0.65
C VAL A 62 -3.50 -5.15 0.02
N ASP A 63 -4.03 -3.94 -0.15
CA ASP A 63 -5.35 -3.71 -0.72
C ASP A 63 -5.32 -2.67 -1.84
N LYS A 64 -6.32 -2.70 -2.72
CA LYS A 64 -6.54 -1.68 -3.74
C LYS A 64 -7.73 -0.83 -3.35
N LYS A 65 -7.51 0.48 -3.26
CA LYS A 65 -8.55 1.45 -2.89
C LYS A 65 -8.77 2.45 -4.02
N VAL A 66 -10.00 2.93 -4.19
CA VAL A 66 -10.32 4.07 -5.05
C VAL A 66 -10.66 5.22 -4.11
N LEU A 67 -9.88 6.29 -4.13
CA LEU A 67 -9.95 7.35 -3.11
C LEU A 67 -9.99 8.74 -3.75
N THR A 68 -10.64 9.65 -3.04
CA THR A 68 -10.68 11.08 -3.37
C THR A 68 -9.94 11.90 -2.31
N PHE A 69 -8.90 12.60 -2.73
CA PHE A 69 -8.17 13.64 -1.99
C PHE A 69 -8.20 14.96 -2.78
N GLU A 70 -9.18 15.79 -2.47
CA GLU A 70 -9.37 17.07 -3.15
C GLU A 70 -8.22 18.07 -2.96
N PRO A 71 -7.98 18.95 -3.96
CA PRO A 71 -8.73 19.08 -5.22
C PRO A 71 -8.17 18.21 -6.37
N ASN A 72 -7.02 17.56 -6.18
CA ASN A 72 -6.22 17.05 -7.30
C ASN A 72 -6.35 15.55 -7.56
N TYR A 73 -6.85 14.78 -6.60
CA TYR A 73 -7.04 13.34 -6.75
C TYR A 73 -8.50 13.03 -6.51
N ILE A 74 -9.26 12.75 -7.56
CA ILE A 74 -10.68 12.43 -7.47
C ILE A 74 -10.87 11.03 -8.05
N ASN A 75 -11.43 10.12 -7.25
CA ASN A 75 -11.67 8.73 -7.63
C ASN A 75 -10.42 8.04 -8.22
N GLU A 76 -9.24 8.30 -7.66
CA GLU A 76 -7.98 7.74 -8.15
C GLU A 76 -7.65 6.42 -7.45
N PRO A 77 -7.01 5.44 -8.14
CA PRO A 77 -6.62 4.18 -7.54
C PRO A 77 -5.32 4.32 -6.72
N PHE A 78 -5.36 3.78 -5.51
CA PHE A 78 -4.24 3.65 -4.60
C PHE A 78 -3.98 2.19 -4.25
N THR A 79 -2.73 1.88 -3.92
CA THR A 79 -2.38 0.62 -3.24
C THR A 79 -2.14 0.94 -1.79
N GLU A 80 -2.92 0.36 -0.90
CA GLU A 80 -2.70 0.41 0.54
C GLU A 80 -1.81 -0.76 0.95
N ILE A 81 -0.79 -0.46 1.77
CA ILE A 81 0.15 -1.44 2.28
C ILE A 81 0.14 -1.38 3.80
N TRP A 82 -0.13 -2.52 4.43
CA TRP A 82 -0.08 -2.72 5.87
C TRP A 82 1.11 -3.58 6.25
N GLY A 83 1.79 -3.21 7.32
CA GLY A 83 2.83 -4.04 7.90
C GLY A 83 3.45 -3.49 9.16
N ILE A 84 4.44 -4.22 9.65
CA ILE A 84 5.19 -3.91 10.87
C ILE A 84 6.56 -3.38 10.46
N PRO A 85 6.88 -2.11 10.72
CA PRO A 85 8.22 -1.58 10.51
C PRO A 85 9.26 -2.36 11.33
N VAL A 86 10.36 -2.73 10.68
CA VAL A 86 11.52 -3.42 11.28
C VAL A 86 12.82 -2.64 11.10
N ALA A 87 12.88 -1.70 10.15
CA ALA A 87 13.96 -0.74 9.99
C ALA A 87 13.47 0.56 9.33
N GLY A 88 14.38 1.54 9.21
CA GLY A 88 14.06 2.90 8.75
C GLY A 88 13.47 3.78 9.85
N GLU A 89 13.27 5.06 9.56
CA GLU A 89 12.89 6.06 10.56
C GLU A 89 11.47 5.86 11.10
N MET A 90 10.64 5.04 10.44
CA MET A 90 9.38 4.56 11.01
C MET A 90 9.59 3.61 12.20
N LYS A 91 10.62 2.75 12.16
CA LYS A 91 10.95 1.84 13.27
C LYS A 91 11.62 2.56 14.44
N THR A 92 12.46 3.57 14.17
CA THR A 92 13.29 4.24 15.20
C THR A 92 12.48 5.03 16.25
N GLN A 93 11.17 5.21 16.02
CA GLN A 93 10.25 5.83 16.98
C GLN A 93 9.82 4.88 18.09
N PHE A 94 10.10 3.58 17.94
CA PHE A 94 9.75 2.54 18.90
C PHE A 94 11.02 1.95 19.53
N PRO A 95 10.95 1.50 20.79
CA PRO A 95 12.02 0.71 21.40
C PRO A 95 12.43 -0.48 20.52
N ASP A 96 13.66 -0.96 20.66
CA ASP A 96 14.21 -2.04 19.82
C ASP A 96 13.29 -3.26 19.76
N ASN A 97 12.76 -3.68 20.90
CA ASN A 97 11.86 -4.83 21.03
C ASN A 97 10.37 -4.51 20.82
N ALA A 98 10.04 -3.37 20.21
CA ALA A 98 8.66 -2.99 19.93
C ALA A 98 8.48 -2.38 18.55
N SER A 99 7.26 -2.50 18.03
CA SER A 99 6.81 -1.82 16.81
C SER A 99 5.29 -1.65 16.82
N GLU A 100 4.74 -1.19 15.70
CA GLU A 100 3.32 -0.92 15.56
C GLU A 100 2.84 -1.25 14.15
N LEU A 101 1.66 -1.84 14.04
CA LEU A 101 0.99 -2.03 12.76
C LEU A 101 0.71 -0.68 12.10
N SER A 102 1.30 -0.48 10.93
CA SER A 102 1.32 0.78 10.20
C SER A 102 0.79 0.60 8.79
N THR A 103 0.19 1.65 8.23
CA THR A 103 -0.30 1.66 6.84
C THR A 103 0.25 2.85 6.06
N PHE A 104 0.45 2.66 4.76
CA PHE A 104 0.69 3.76 3.85
C PHE A 104 0.07 3.53 2.47
N LEU A 105 -0.22 4.65 1.79
CA LEU A 105 -0.84 4.66 0.47
C LEU A 105 0.18 4.99 -0.62
N ILE A 106 0.16 4.21 -1.69
CA ILE A 106 0.92 4.46 -2.92
C ILE A 106 -0.05 4.84 -4.03
N HIS A 107 0.14 6.03 -4.59
CA HIS A 107 -0.62 6.51 -5.76
C HIS A 107 -0.16 5.84 -7.07
N ARG A 108 -1.05 5.74 -8.06
CA ARG A 108 -0.80 5.06 -9.35
C ARG A 108 0.44 5.55 -10.12
N GLN A 109 0.87 6.79 -9.93
CA GLN A 109 2.06 7.32 -10.63
C GLN A 109 3.39 6.75 -10.11
N SER A 110 3.39 6.00 -9.00
CA SER A 110 4.53 5.20 -8.54
C SER A 110 4.38 3.70 -8.83
N LYS A 111 3.34 3.30 -9.57
CA LYS A 111 2.91 1.89 -9.76
C LYS A 111 3.83 1.06 -10.65
N ASP A 112 4.56 1.68 -11.58
CA ASP A 112 5.42 0.95 -12.52
C ASP A 112 6.55 0.15 -11.85
N LYS A 113 6.83 0.40 -10.56
CA LYS A 113 7.89 -0.29 -9.80
C LYS A 113 7.39 -1.30 -8.76
N LEU A 114 6.12 -1.26 -8.33
CA LEU A 114 5.53 -2.35 -7.52
C LEU A 114 5.27 -3.59 -8.41
N SER A 115 4.95 -3.37 -9.68
CA SER A 115 4.85 -4.44 -10.69
C SER A 115 6.16 -5.23 -10.85
N ALA A 116 7.32 -4.62 -10.57
CA ALA A 116 8.61 -5.31 -10.62
C ALA A 116 8.77 -6.34 -9.49
N LEU A 117 8.20 -6.10 -8.31
CA LEU A 117 8.15 -7.10 -7.23
C LEU A 117 7.22 -8.26 -7.60
N ILE A 118 6.05 -7.95 -8.18
CA ILE A 118 5.10 -8.97 -8.64
C ILE A 118 5.74 -9.84 -9.72
N GLU A 119 6.44 -9.23 -10.68
CA GLU A 119 7.17 -9.95 -11.74
C GLU A 119 8.30 -10.82 -11.17
N LEU A 120 9.03 -10.32 -10.17
CA LEU A 120 10.08 -11.09 -9.49
C LEU A 120 9.49 -12.35 -8.83
N PHE A 121 8.42 -12.21 -8.05
CA PHE A 121 7.76 -13.34 -7.39
C PHE A 121 7.12 -14.31 -8.38
N SER A 122 6.51 -13.79 -9.45
CA SER A 122 5.95 -14.60 -10.53
C SER A 122 7.03 -15.48 -11.17
N ARG A 123 8.20 -14.91 -11.48
CA ARG A 123 9.34 -15.63 -12.05
C ARG A 123 9.95 -16.66 -11.10
N GLU A 124 10.09 -16.31 -9.82
CA GLU A 124 10.58 -17.22 -8.78
C GLU A 124 9.63 -18.41 -8.61
N ALA A 125 8.32 -18.14 -8.50
CA ALA A 125 7.29 -19.18 -8.40
C ALA A 125 7.28 -20.10 -9.63
N PHE A 126 7.36 -19.53 -10.84
CA PHE A 126 7.42 -20.31 -12.06
C PHE A 126 8.65 -21.23 -12.10
N THR A 127 9.82 -20.69 -11.77
CA THR A 127 11.08 -21.46 -11.76
C THR A 127 11.02 -22.59 -10.74
N GLN A 128 10.48 -22.32 -9.55
CA GLN A 128 10.31 -23.33 -8.51
C GLN A 128 9.32 -24.42 -8.94
N TRP A 129 8.16 -24.05 -9.49
CA TRP A 129 7.17 -25.00 -10.00
C TRP A 129 7.76 -25.94 -11.04
N VAL A 130 8.54 -25.41 -11.99
CA VAL A 130 9.25 -26.21 -12.99
C VAL A 130 10.27 -27.16 -12.33
N SER A 131 11.05 -26.67 -11.37
CA SER A 131 12.07 -27.48 -10.67
C SER A 131 11.47 -28.60 -9.81
N GLU A 132 10.25 -28.41 -9.30
CA GLU A 132 9.51 -29.40 -8.51
C GLU A 132 8.75 -30.41 -9.38
N GLY A 133 8.92 -30.37 -10.71
CA GLY A 133 8.31 -31.32 -11.64
C GLY A 133 6.94 -30.89 -12.14
N MET A 134 6.59 -29.60 -12.03
CA MET A 134 5.32 -29.03 -12.51
C MET A 134 4.08 -29.69 -11.87
N ASN A 135 4.18 -30.00 -10.58
CA ASN A 135 3.09 -30.64 -9.84
C ASN A 135 1.94 -29.63 -9.62
N GLY A 136 0.72 -30.00 -10.01
CA GLY A 136 -0.48 -29.18 -9.81
C GLY A 136 -0.65 -28.02 -10.79
N ASP A 137 -1.65 -27.16 -10.55
CA ASP A 137 -1.91 -25.98 -11.37
C ASP A 137 -0.90 -24.86 -11.09
N ALA A 138 -0.33 -24.29 -12.15
CA ALA A 138 0.69 -23.25 -12.06
C ALA A 138 0.18 -21.95 -11.41
N ASN A 139 -1.10 -21.60 -11.61
CA ASN A 139 -1.67 -20.39 -11.04
C ASN A 139 -1.89 -20.57 -9.54
N GLU A 140 -2.42 -21.72 -9.12
CA GLU A 140 -2.59 -22.06 -7.71
C GLU A 140 -1.23 -22.08 -6.98
N PHE A 141 -0.22 -22.69 -7.61
CA PHE A 141 1.15 -22.68 -7.09
C PHE A 141 1.70 -21.26 -6.94
N ALA A 142 1.56 -20.43 -7.99
CA ALA A 142 2.03 -19.05 -7.98
C ALA A 142 1.32 -18.20 -6.91
N ILE A 143 0.02 -18.38 -6.71
CA ILE A 143 -0.75 -17.70 -5.66
C ILE A 143 -0.24 -18.11 -4.28
N ASN A 144 -0.01 -19.39 -4.04
CA ASN A 144 0.49 -19.88 -2.75
C ASN A 144 1.92 -19.39 -2.49
N LYS A 145 2.79 -19.38 -3.50
CA LYS A 145 4.15 -18.83 -3.38
C LYS A 145 4.16 -17.33 -3.15
N ALA A 146 3.30 -16.59 -3.82
CA ALA A 146 3.15 -15.16 -3.57
C ALA A 146 2.77 -14.91 -2.10
N LYS A 147 1.84 -15.70 -1.53
CA LYS A 147 1.49 -15.62 -0.10
C LYS A 147 2.67 -15.97 0.81
N GLU A 148 3.43 -17.02 0.51
CA GLU A 148 4.65 -17.37 1.27
C GLU A 148 5.70 -16.25 1.23
N ALA A 149 5.82 -15.53 0.12
CA ALA A 149 6.77 -14.43 -0.01
C ALA A 149 6.50 -13.29 0.99
N PHE A 150 5.23 -13.02 1.35
CA PHE A 150 4.87 -12.03 2.37
C PHE A 150 5.43 -12.38 3.75
N PHE A 151 5.45 -13.67 4.09
CA PHE A 151 5.81 -14.14 5.44
C PHE A 151 7.21 -14.73 5.54
N THR A 152 8.00 -14.64 4.47
CA THR A 152 9.40 -15.08 4.45
C THR A 152 10.37 -13.98 4.07
N ASN A 153 9.88 -12.82 3.62
CA ASN A 153 10.71 -11.70 3.17
C ASN A 153 10.37 -10.41 3.92
N ILE A 154 11.39 -9.60 4.16
CA ILE A 154 11.26 -8.21 4.57
C ILE A 154 11.23 -7.34 3.32
N PHE A 155 10.26 -6.44 3.26
CA PHE A 155 10.03 -5.55 2.13
C PHE A 155 10.58 -4.17 2.43
N ARG A 156 11.42 -3.65 1.53
CA ARG A 156 11.93 -2.29 1.58
C ARG A 156 11.16 -1.41 0.61
N PHE A 157 10.71 -0.28 1.12
CA PHE A 157 10.10 0.80 0.35
C PHE A 157 10.96 2.05 0.51
N GLU A 158 11.56 2.52 -0.57
CA GLU A 158 12.58 3.57 -0.54
C GLU A 158 12.25 4.68 -1.55
N MET A 159 12.27 5.92 -1.09
CA MET A 159 12.11 7.10 -1.91
C MET A 159 13.38 7.31 -2.72
N THR A 160 13.25 7.19 -4.03
CA THR A 160 14.33 7.40 -4.99
C THR A 160 14.08 8.68 -5.77
N GLN A 161 15.11 9.51 -5.86
CA GLN A 161 15.09 10.71 -6.69
C GLN A 161 15.40 10.33 -8.15
N ASN A 162 14.69 10.96 -9.09
CA ASN A 162 15.03 10.90 -10.50
C ASN A 162 14.89 12.30 -11.12
N GLU A 163 15.72 12.58 -12.11
CA GLU A 163 15.71 13.85 -12.83
C GLU A 163 15.22 13.62 -14.26
N CYS A 164 14.26 14.44 -14.68
CA CYS A 164 13.77 14.42 -16.06
C CYS A 164 13.68 15.84 -16.60
N LYS A 165 13.27 15.98 -17.86
CA LYS A 165 13.08 17.27 -18.55
C LYS A 165 12.12 18.25 -17.84
N TYR A 166 11.33 17.78 -16.87
CA TYR A 166 10.40 18.60 -16.07
C TYR A 166 10.91 18.87 -14.63
N GLY A 167 12.19 18.58 -14.37
CA GLY A 167 12.85 18.71 -13.08
C GLY A 167 12.93 17.42 -12.28
N VAL A 168 13.37 17.56 -11.03
CA VAL A 168 13.47 16.47 -10.06
C VAL A 168 12.08 15.96 -9.69
N TYR A 169 11.93 14.65 -9.60
CA TYR A 169 10.77 13.99 -9.01
C TYR A 169 11.23 12.82 -8.16
N TYR A 170 10.42 12.47 -7.15
CA TYR A 170 10.66 11.31 -6.30
C TYR A 170 9.66 10.22 -6.64
N TYR A 171 10.08 8.97 -6.49
CA TYR A 171 9.20 7.81 -6.62
C TYR A 171 9.58 6.75 -5.60
N LEU A 172 8.64 5.85 -5.31
CA LEU A 172 8.90 4.73 -4.40
C LEU A 172 9.47 3.54 -5.17
N LYS A 173 10.71 3.15 -4.84
CA LYS A 173 11.33 1.91 -5.26
C LYS A 173 11.02 0.83 -4.22
N SER A 174 10.66 -0.35 -4.69
CA SER A 174 10.37 -1.49 -3.82
C SER A 174 11.34 -2.63 -4.10
N SER A 175 11.80 -3.29 -3.04
CA SER A 175 12.64 -4.49 -3.07
C SER A 175 12.32 -5.38 -1.88
N CYS A 176 12.80 -6.62 -1.88
CA CYS A 176 12.66 -7.52 -0.74
C CYS A 176 13.93 -8.34 -0.53
N ARG A 177 14.12 -8.82 0.70
CA ARG A 177 15.20 -9.73 1.10
C ARG A 177 14.68 -10.72 2.13
N LYS A 178 15.43 -11.78 2.41
CA LYS A 178 15.16 -12.66 3.53
C LYS A 178 15.38 -11.94 4.86
N ALA A 179 14.70 -12.40 5.90
CA ALA A 179 14.97 -11.96 7.26
C ALA A 179 16.39 -12.36 7.67
N GLU A 180 17.11 -11.43 8.30
CA GLU A 180 18.53 -11.57 8.67
C GLU A 180 18.73 -11.70 10.18
N ASN A 181 17.74 -11.31 10.98
CA ASN A 181 17.85 -11.26 12.44
C ASN A 181 16.58 -11.76 13.15
N GLU A 182 16.68 -11.99 14.46
CA GLU A 182 15.55 -12.49 15.26
C GLU A 182 14.35 -11.56 15.27
N LEU A 183 14.57 -10.24 15.28
CA LEU A 183 13.48 -9.26 15.29
C LEU A 183 12.64 -9.37 14.03
N GLU A 184 13.28 -9.46 12.87
CA GLU A 184 12.61 -9.62 11.58
C GLU A 184 11.82 -10.92 11.51
N ASN A 185 12.39 -12.03 12.01
CA ASN A 185 11.67 -13.30 12.07
C ASN A 185 10.44 -13.23 12.99
N LYS A 186 10.56 -12.60 14.17
CA LYS A 186 9.43 -12.36 15.08
C LYS A 186 8.35 -11.48 14.43
N ALA A 187 8.76 -10.43 13.73
CA ALA A 187 7.84 -9.57 13.00
C ALA A 187 7.11 -10.31 11.87
N LEU A 188 7.75 -11.23 11.15
CA LEU A 188 7.11 -12.06 10.13
C LEU A 188 6.08 -13.04 10.72
N ILE A 189 6.36 -13.62 11.89
CA ILE A 189 5.41 -14.47 12.62
C ILE A 189 4.17 -13.67 13.00
N ILE A 190 4.34 -12.50 13.63
CA ILE A 190 3.22 -11.62 13.98
C ILE A 190 2.47 -11.14 12.73
N ALA A 191 3.20 -10.81 11.64
CA ALA A 191 2.56 -10.39 10.40
C ALA A 191 1.65 -11.47 9.80
N LYS A 192 2.07 -12.74 9.91
CA LYS A 192 1.26 -13.89 9.51
C LYS A 192 0.03 -14.05 10.41
N GLU A 193 0.18 -13.92 11.73
CA GLU A 193 -0.96 -13.95 12.66
C GLU A 193 -1.98 -12.85 12.33
N ILE A 194 -1.52 -11.61 12.13
CA ILE A 194 -2.39 -10.48 11.74
C ILE A 194 -3.12 -10.79 10.43
N HIS A 195 -2.45 -11.37 9.44
CA HIS A 195 -3.06 -11.75 8.18
C HIS A 195 -4.15 -12.81 8.34
N GLU A 196 -3.88 -13.86 9.13
CA GLU A 196 -4.84 -14.93 9.40
C GLU A 196 -6.06 -14.41 10.16
N GLU A 197 -5.87 -13.54 11.15
CA GLU A 197 -6.96 -12.89 11.87
C GLU A 197 -7.75 -11.91 10.98
N GLN A 198 -7.08 -11.21 10.05
CA GLN A 198 -7.74 -10.38 9.04
C GLN A 198 -8.67 -11.22 8.14
N LEU A 199 -8.22 -12.40 7.70
CA LEU A 199 -9.05 -13.33 6.91
C LEU A 199 -10.27 -13.86 7.69
N LYS A 200 -10.18 -13.94 9.03
CA LYS A 200 -11.29 -14.29 9.92
C LYS A 200 -12.24 -13.12 10.21
N GLY A 201 -11.93 -11.92 9.70
CA GLY A 201 -12.80 -10.75 9.78
C GLY A 201 -12.56 -9.82 10.98
N LEU A 202 -11.43 -9.93 11.68
CA LEU A 202 -11.12 -9.05 12.83
C LEU A 202 -10.78 -7.60 12.43
N GLY A 203 -10.44 -7.35 11.16
CA GLY A 203 -10.28 -5.98 10.64
C GLY A 203 -9.05 -5.24 11.17
N TYR A 204 -7.96 -5.92 11.54
CA TYR A 204 -6.72 -5.27 11.97
C TYR A 204 -6.10 -4.37 10.88
N CYS A 205 -6.23 -4.78 9.62
CA CYS A 205 -5.72 -4.06 8.45
C CYS A 205 -6.86 -3.26 7.79
N THR A 206 -7.59 -2.48 8.57
CA THR A 206 -8.72 -1.67 8.08
C THR A 206 -8.66 -0.27 8.67
N ASP A 207 -8.71 0.74 7.80
CA ASP A 207 -8.85 2.14 8.21
C ASP A 207 -10.24 2.65 7.84
N SER A 208 -11.10 2.82 8.85
CA SER A 208 -12.48 3.27 8.68
C SER A 208 -12.61 4.60 7.90
N ARG A 209 -11.63 5.50 8.01
CA ARG A 209 -11.65 6.77 7.26
C ARG A 209 -11.36 6.53 5.78
N LEU A 210 -10.52 5.56 5.45
CA LEU A 210 -10.28 5.17 4.07
C LEU A 210 -11.44 4.37 3.50
N GLU A 211 -12.07 3.48 4.28
CA GLU A 211 -13.29 2.77 3.84
C GLU A 211 -14.41 3.74 3.50
N ILE A 212 -14.71 4.69 4.40
CA ILE A 212 -15.74 5.72 4.14
C ILE A 212 -15.42 6.56 2.89
N ASN A 213 -14.14 6.89 2.66
CA ASN A 213 -13.71 7.62 1.47
C ASN A 213 -13.88 6.75 0.20
N GLN A 214 -13.52 5.48 0.28
CA GLN A 214 -13.68 4.53 -0.82
C GLN A 214 -15.16 4.32 -1.17
N GLU A 215 -16.03 4.10 -0.19
CA GLU A 215 -17.47 3.99 -0.40
C GLU A 215 -18.03 5.23 -1.10
N LYS A 216 -17.69 6.43 -0.62
CA LYS A 216 -18.11 7.69 -1.26
C LYS A 216 -17.59 7.80 -2.70
N SER A 217 -16.32 7.46 -2.92
CA SER A 217 -15.69 7.52 -4.25
C SER A 217 -16.35 6.54 -5.24
N LEU A 218 -16.71 5.35 -4.78
CA LEU A 218 -17.39 4.33 -5.57
C LEU A 218 -18.85 4.71 -5.86
N LEU A 219 -19.58 5.26 -4.89
CA LEU A 219 -20.96 5.75 -5.08
C LEU A 219 -21.02 6.86 -6.14
N ILE A 220 -20.17 7.88 -6.02
CA ILE A 220 -20.07 8.97 -7.01
C ILE A 220 -19.71 8.41 -8.39
N SER A 221 -18.82 7.42 -8.46
CA SER A 221 -18.44 6.79 -9.72
C SER A 221 -19.59 5.99 -10.36
N ALA A 222 -20.48 5.40 -9.55
CA ALA A 222 -21.65 4.68 -10.01
C ALA A 222 -22.77 5.63 -10.48
N GLU A 223 -23.07 6.67 -9.70
CA GLU A 223 -24.05 7.71 -10.06
C GLU A 223 -23.68 8.40 -11.38
N ASN A 224 -22.40 8.75 -11.57
CA ASN A 224 -21.92 9.33 -12.83
C ASN A 224 -22.05 8.36 -14.02
N LYS A 225 -21.90 7.04 -13.82
CA LYS A 225 -22.10 6.06 -14.90
C LYS A 225 -23.56 5.96 -15.29
N GLU A 226 -24.48 5.93 -14.33
CA GLU A 226 -25.91 5.92 -14.59
C GLU A 226 -26.36 7.19 -15.32
N GLU A 227 -25.87 8.37 -14.92
CA GLU A 227 -26.17 9.63 -15.61
C GLU A 227 -25.64 9.66 -17.05
N ILE A 228 -24.43 9.14 -17.28
CA ILE A 228 -23.85 9.04 -18.64
C ILE A 228 -24.64 8.04 -19.50
N GLU A 229 -25.04 6.89 -18.95
CA GLU A 229 -25.83 5.89 -19.68
C GLU A 229 -27.23 6.41 -20.02
N ILE A 230 -27.91 7.08 -19.08
CA ILE A 230 -29.20 7.73 -19.30
C ILE A 230 -29.06 8.86 -20.34
N GLY A 231 -28.00 9.66 -20.26
CA GLY A 231 -27.67 10.70 -21.24
C GLY A 231 -27.43 10.15 -22.65
N GLN A 232 -26.74 9.01 -22.77
CA GLN A 232 -26.50 8.33 -24.05
C GLN A 232 -27.76 7.68 -24.62
N LEU A 233 -28.60 7.08 -23.78
CA LEU A 233 -29.90 6.53 -24.18
C LEU A 233 -30.84 7.63 -24.68
N ASN A 234 -30.93 8.75 -23.95
CA ASN A 234 -31.72 9.92 -24.35
C ASN A 234 -31.17 10.57 -25.63
N GLY A 235 -29.85 10.65 -25.79
CA GLY A 235 -29.20 11.14 -27.01
C GLY A 235 -29.48 10.27 -28.25
N LYS A 236 -29.48 8.95 -28.10
CA LYS A 236 -29.84 8.00 -29.17
C LYS A 236 -31.32 8.07 -29.53
N ALA A 237 -32.21 8.18 -28.55
CA ALA A 237 -33.65 8.33 -28.78
C ALA A 237 -33.98 9.64 -29.51
N LYS A 238 -33.34 10.74 -29.14
CA LYS A 238 -33.51 12.05 -29.82
C LYS A 238 -33.03 12.02 -31.28
N LYS A 239 -31.91 11.36 -31.56
CA LYS A 239 -31.38 11.15 -32.93
C LYS A 239 -32.30 10.30 -33.80
N ALA A 240 -32.91 9.26 -33.23
CA ALA A 240 -33.87 8.42 -33.95
C ALA A 240 -35.15 9.18 -34.33
N LEU A 241 -35.63 10.07 -33.45
CA LEU A 241 -36.81 10.91 -33.70
C LEU A 241 -36.55 12.03 -34.73
N THR A 242 -35.32 12.55 -34.82
CA THR A 242 -34.96 13.57 -35.82
C THR A 242 -34.73 13.01 -37.22
N ASN A 243 -34.32 11.74 -37.34
CA ASN A 243 -34.11 11.07 -38.63
C ASN A 243 -35.37 10.39 -39.18
N ALA A 244 -36.47 10.41 -38.43
CA ALA A 244 -37.76 9.81 -38.80
C ALA A 244 -38.79 10.85 -39.31
N LYS A 245 -38.32 12.06 -39.66
CA LYS A 245 -39.09 13.11 -40.37
C LYS A 245 -38.47 13.34 -41.74
#